data_AF-A0A1Z5I8I2-F1
#
_entry.id   AF-A0A1Z5I8I2-F1
#
_cell.length_a   1.000
_cell.length_b   1.000
_cell.length_c   1.000
_cell.angle_alpha   90.00
_cell.angle_beta   90.00
_cell.angle_gamma   90.00
#
_symmetry.space_group_name_H-M   'P 1'
#
loop_
_entity.id
_entity.type
_entity.pdbx_description
1 polymer ?
#
loop_
_entity_poly.entity_id
_entity_poly.type
_entity_poly.pdbx_seq_one_letter_code
_entity_poly.pdbx_strand_id
1 'polypeptide(L)'
;MASKNSDKITLKPEAFAEAVLGGNPKRDDEEDKVYIKRQLTLYLEALLLAQDFNDLEETRFDVAKSEQRSKILSKIIEHRYEGSGSGE
;
A
#
# COMPACT_ATOMS: atom_id res chain seq x y z
N MET A 1 0.50 -21.14 -17.40
CA MET A 1 1.07 -20.87 -16.06
C MET A 1 1.34 -19.38 -15.96
N ALA A 2 0.35 -18.59 -15.51
CA ALA A 2 0.52 -17.14 -15.35
C ALA A 2 0.95 -16.86 -13.92
N SER A 3 2.11 -16.20 -13.76
CA SER A 3 2.63 -15.78 -12.47
C SER A 3 1.64 -14.82 -11.81
N LYS A 4 1.03 -15.23 -10.69
CA LYS A 4 0.33 -14.31 -9.79
C LYS A 4 1.40 -13.53 -9.03
N ASN A 5 1.90 -12.45 -9.64
CA ASN A 5 2.77 -11.51 -8.94
C ASN A 5 1.93 -10.77 -7.90
N SER A 6 2.04 -11.20 -6.65
CA SER A 6 1.59 -10.47 -5.47
C SER A 6 2.68 -9.50 -5.02
N ASP A 7 3.21 -8.71 -5.95
CA ASP A 7 4.30 -7.79 -5.63
C ASP A 7 3.69 -6.56 -4.94
N LYS A 8 4.01 -6.40 -3.64
CA LYS A 8 3.59 -5.26 -2.81
C LYS A 8 3.95 -3.97 -3.56
N ILE A 9 2.95 -3.16 -3.91
CA ILE A 9 3.19 -1.90 -4.60
C ILE A 9 3.50 -0.86 -3.54
N THR A 10 4.72 -0.34 -3.51
CA THR A 10 5.11 0.75 -2.61
C THR A 10 5.62 1.95 -3.40
N LEU A 11 5.41 3.14 -2.85
CA LEU A 11 5.94 4.39 -3.36
C LEU A 11 7.23 4.74 -2.63
N LYS A 12 8.18 5.37 -3.33
CA LYS A 12 9.26 6.13 -2.70
C LYS A 12 8.73 7.54 -2.40
N PRO A 13 8.44 7.90 -1.14
CA PRO A 13 7.68 9.11 -0.84
C PRO A 13 8.31 10.38 -1.38
N GLU A 14 9.62 10.53 -1.23
CA GLU A 14 10.36 11.72 -1.67
C GLU A 14 10.32 11.84 -3.20
N ALA A 15 10.60 10.75 -3.92
CA ALA A 15 10.56 10.73 -5.38
C ALA A 15 9.14 10.99 -5.93
N PHE A 16 8.11 10.50 -5.22
CA PHE A 16 6.72 10.81 -5.56
C PHE A 16 6.42 12.29 -5.35
N ALA A 17 6.79 12.86 -4.21
CA ALA A 17 6.57 14.26 -3.90
C ALA A 17 7.28 15.19 -4.90
N GLU A 18 8.54 14.91 -5.23
CA GLU A 18 9.30 15.64 -6.26
C GLU A 18 8.61 15.60 -7.63
N ALA A 19 8.10 14.44 -8.04
CA ALA A 19 7.39 14.29 -9.31
C ALA A 19 6.09 15.13 -9.35
N VAL A 20 5.38 15.23 -8.21
CA VAL A 20 4.16 16.05 -8.09
C VAL A 20 4.46 17.54 -8.27
N LEU A 21 5.60 18.03 -7.76
CA LEU A 21 6.00 19.44 -7.93
C LEU A 21 6.19 19.82 -9.40
N GLY A 22 6.76 18.92 -10.20
CA GLY A 22 7.02 19.16 -11.63
C GLY A 22 5.76 19.48 -12.45
N GLY A 23 4.58 19.05 -11.99
CA GLY A 23 3.29 19.35 -12.63
C GLY A 23 2.69 20.70 -12.23
N ASN A 24 3.34 21.48 -11.36
CA ASN A 24 2.73 22.65 -10.75
C ASN A 24 3.61 23.91 -10.86
N PRO A 25 3.80 24.46 -12.06
CA PRO A 25 4.67 25.61 -12.26
C PRO A 25 4.15 26.88 -11.57
N LYS A 26 5.05 27.86 -11.45
CA LYS A 26 4.72 29.21 -11.02
C LYS A 26 3.78 29.87 -12.04
N ARG A 27 2.79 30.62 -11.56
CA ARG A 27 1.90 31.40 -12.44
C ARG A 27 2.52 32.76 -12.80
N ASP A 28 2.14 33.32 -13.94
CA ASP A 28 2.74 34.54 -14.49
C ASP A 28 2.74 35.72 -13.50
N ASP A 29 1.64 35.90 -12.76
CA ASP A 29 1.47 37.00 -11.79
C ASP A 29 1.65 36.55 -10.32
N GLU A 30 2.23 35.37 -10.07
CA GLU A 30 2.43 34.86 -8.71
C GLU A 30 3.70 35.45 -8.09
N GLU A 31 3.62 35.92 -6.85
CA GLU A 31 4.81 36.30 -6.09
C GLU A 31 5.66 35.07 -5.75
N ASP A 32 6.99 35.18 -5.79
CA ASP A 32 7.90 34.06 -5.48
C ASP A 32 7.63 33.46 -4.11
N LYS A 33 7.35 34.30 -3.10
CA LYS A 33 7.06 33.84 -1.74
C LYS A 33 5.76 33.04 -1.67
N VAL A 34 4.75 33.40 -2.46
CA VAL A 34 3.49 32.67 -2.54
C VAL A 34 3.71 31.34 -3.25
N TYR A 35 4.43 31.36 -4.37
CA TYR A 35 4.80 30.17 -5.13
C TYR A 35 5.57 29.16 -4.27
N ILE A 36 6.65 29.60 -3.60
CA ILE A 36 7.50 28.74 -2.78
C ILE A 36 6.69 28.10 -1.64
N LYS A 37 5.83 28.87 -0.97
CA LYS A 37 4.96 28.32 0.09
C LYS A 37 4.05 27.24 -0.46
N ARG A 38 3.42 27.48 -1.62
CA ARG A 38 2.54 26.52 -2.27
C ARG A 38 3.28 25.24 -2.67
N GLN A 39 4.49 25.34 -3.21
CA GLN A 39 5.34 24.18 -3.52
C GLN A 39 5.72 23.41 -2.26
N LEU A 40 6.10 24.10 -1.17
CA LEU A 40 6.44 23.47 0.08
C LEU A 40 5.25 22.71 0.70
N THR A 41 4.07 23.32 0.70
CA THR A 41 2.83 22.67 1.14
C THR A 41 2.54 21.43 0.31
N LEU A 42 2.58 21.55 -1.03
CA LEU A 42 2.31 20.45 -1.95
C LEU A 42 3.30 19.28 -1.77
N TYR A 43 4.57 19.58 -1.54
CA TYR A 43 5.60 18.57 -1.27
C TYR A 43 5.28 17.77 -0.01
N LEU A 44 4.98 18.48 1.09
CA LEU A 44 4.67 17.85 2.38
C LEU A 44 3.40 17.01 2.31
N GLU A 45 2.36 17.48 1.63
CA GLU A 45 1.12 16.74 1.42
C GLU A 45 1.34 15.48 0.59
N ALA A 46 2.10 15.57 -0.50
CA ALA A 46 2.42 14.43 -1.35
C ALA A 46 3.27 13.39 -0.61
N LEU A 47 4.22 13.84 0.23
CA LEU A 47 5.04 12.98 1.06
C LEU A 47 4.19 12.17 2.04
N LEU A 48 3.29 12.84 2.78
CA LEU A 48 2.37 12.21 3.72
C LEU A 48 1.44 11.22 3.01
N LEU A 49 0.89 11.60 1.86
CA LEU A 49 0.02 10.73 1.08
C LEU A 49 0.72 9.43 0.64
N ALA A 50 1.98 9.52 0.22
CA ALA A 50 2.75 8.35 -0.18
C ALA A 50 3.11 7.44 1.02
N GLN A 51 3.35 8.03 2.20
CA GLN A 51 3.57 7.29 3.44
C GLN A 51 2.28 6.56 3.86
N ASP A 52 1.15 7.26 3.91
CA ASP A 52 -0.16 6.68 4.23
C ASP A 52 -0.53 5.54 3.27
N PHE A 53 -0.25 5.71 1.97
CA PHE A 53 -0.45 4.66 0.97
C PHE A 53 0.37 3.40 1.29
N ASN A 54 1.65 3.57 1.63
CA ASN A 54 2.54 2.45 1.95
C ASN A 54 2.09 1.71 3.23
N ASP A 55 1.65 2.45 4.25
CA ASP A 55 1.15 1.90 5.51
C ASP A 55 -0.15 1.10 5.31
N LEU A 56 -1.04 1.60 4.45
CA LEU A 56 -2.26 0.90 4.08
C LEU A 56 -1.97 -0.38 3.28
N GLU A 57 -1.00 -0.35 2.35
CA GLU A 57 -0.61 -1.53 1.59
C GLU A 57 0.00 -2.61 2.49
N GLU A 58 0.80 -2.21 3.48
CA GLU A 58 1.33 -3.13 4.51
C GLU A 58 0.20 -3.82 5.28
N THR A 59 -0.73 -3.01 5.81
CA THR A 59 -1.84 -3.50 6.61
C THR A 59 -2.73 -4.47 5.82
N ARG A 60 -3.08 -4.13 4.57
CA ARG A 60 -3.93 -4.98 3.71
C ARG A 60 -3.25 -6.31 3.39
N PHE A 61 -1.95 -6.29 3.14
CA PHE A 61 -1.21 -7.50 2.81
C PHE A 61 -1.07 -8.46 4.01
N ASP A 62 -0.90 -7.91 5.21
CA ASP A 62 -0.81 -8.71 6.43
C ASP A 62 -2.14 -9.37 6.81
N VAL A 63 -3.25 -8.64 6.65
CA VAL A 63 -4.60 -9.21 6.83
C VAL A 63 -4.83 -10.35 5.83
N ALA A 64 -4.54 -10.15 4.55
CA ALA A 64 -4.71 -11.16 3.51
C ALA A 64 -3.87 -12.42 3.78
N LYS A 65 -2.62 -12.26 4.24
CA LYS A 65 -1.77 -13.39 4.68
C LYS A 65 -2.35 -14.12 5.89
N SER A 66 -2.89 -13.40 6.86
CA SER A 66 -3.50 -14.00 8.05
C SER A 66 -4.71 -14.86 7.70
N GLU A 67 -5.57 -14.38 6.79
CA GLU A 67 -6.74 -15.12 6.30
C GLU A 67 -6.33 -16.37 5.52
N GLN A 68 -5.30 -16.26 4.67
CA GLN A 68 -4.76 -17.43 3.97
C GLN A 68 -4.20 -18.48 4.94
N ARG A 69 -3.44 -18.07 5.96
CA ARG A 69 -2.95 -18.99 7.00
C ARG A 69 -4.10 -19.65 7.76
N SER A 70 -5.12 -18.87 8.13
CA SER A 70 -6.31 -19.37 8.83
C SER A 70 -7.03 -20.44 7.98
N LYS A 71 -7.26 -20.16 6.69
CA LYS A 71 -7.87 -21.14 5.75
C LYS A 71 -7.06 -22.42 5.61
N ILE A 72 -5.73 -22.34 5.60
CA ILE A 72 -4.85 -23.52 5.55
C ILE A 72 -5.00 -24.33 6.84
N LEU A 73 -4.99 -23.68 8.01
CA LEU A 73 -5.17 -24.35 9.30
C LEU A 73 -6.55 -25.02 9.41
N SER A 74 -7.63 -24.35 8.98
CA SER A 74 -8.98 -24.93 8.96
C SER A 74 -9.04 -26.22 8.15
N LYS A 75 -8.44 -26.23 6.95
CA LYS A 75 -8.38 -27.44 6.09
C LYS A 75 -7.59 -28.59 6.74
N ILE A 76 -6.50 -28.28 7.44
CA ILE A 76 -5.71 -29.29 8.18
C ILE A 76 -6.53 -29.90 9.33
N ILE A 77 -7.33 -29.07 10.01
CA ILE A 77 -8.22 -29.48 11.09
C ILE A 77 -9.34 -30.37 10.53
N GLU A 78 -10.06 -29.91 9.50
CA GLU A 78 -11.13 -30.67 8.83
C GLU A 78 -10.64 -32.07 8.43
N HIS A 79 -9.49 -32.14 7.75
CA HIS A 79 -8.90 -33.41 7.33
C HIS A 79 -8.55 -34.36 8.49
N ARG A 80 -8.16 -33.83 9.65
CA ARG A 80 -7.84 -34.63 10.84
C ARG A 80 -9.08 -35.25 11.48
N TYR A 81 -10.21 -34.54 11.46
CA TYR A 81 -11.44 -34.99 12.11
C TYR A 81 -12.34 -35.82 11.19
N GLU A 82 -12.29 -35.62 9.86
CA GLU A 82 -12.97 -36.47 8.88
C GLU A 82 -12.36 -37.89 8.80
N GLY A 83 -11.06 -38.04 9.09
CA GLY A 83 -10.38 -39.35 9.14
C GLY A 83 -10.61 -40.17 10.42
N SER A 84 -11.27 -39.60 11.43
CA SER A 84 -11.53 -40.29 12.72
C SER A 84 -12.98 -40.79 12.89
N GLY A 85 -13.82 -40.66 11.86
CA GLY A 85 -15.25 -41.01 11.92
C GLY A 85 -15.67 -42.30 11.21
N SER A 86 -14.75 -43.07 10.64
CA SER A 86 -15.07 -44.35 9.96
C SER A 86 -14.38 -45.51 10.68
N GLY A 87 -14.95 -45.90 11.82
CA GLY A 87 -14.55 -47.03 12.62
C GLY A 87 -15.70 -47.46 13.53
N GLU A 88 -16.82 -47.85 12.92
CA GLU A 88 -17.75 -48.82 13.49
C GLU A 88 -17.32 -50.23 13.09
#